data_AF-A0A645FAZ7-F1
#
_entry.id   AF-A0A645FAZ7-F1
#
_cell.length_a   1.000
_cell.length_b   1.000
_cell.length_c   1.000
_cell.angle_alpha   90.00
_cell.angle_beta   90.00
_cell.angle_gamma   90.00
#
_symmetry.space_group_name_H-M   'P 1'
#
loop_
_entity.id
_entity.type
_entity.pdbx_description
1 polymer ?
#
loop_
_entity_poly.entity_id
_entity_poly.type
_entity_poly.pdbx_seq_one_letter_code
_entity_poly.pdbx_strand_id
1 'polypeptide(L)'
;MILDGVNMIQSVELVDGETEERYQLAEKASGHFMDDEVRAFARVLNDPENPDTIEDYERWTQISRDVNRTMEALRKKAGIVYPADLDEA
;
A
#
# COMPACT_ATOMS: atom_id res chain seq x y z
N MET A 1 -11.57 18.55 -2.72
CA MET A 1 -11.09 17.78 -1.56
C MET A 1 -9.94 16.94 -2.07
N ILE A 2 -8.71 17.34 -1.77
CA ILE A 2 -7.52 16.56 -2.14
C ILE A 2 -7.36 15.55 -1.01
N LEU A 3 -7.54 14.27 -1.30
CA LEU A 3 -7.11 13.24 -0.36
C LEU A 3 -5.59 13.24 -0.43
N ASP A 4 -4.96 13.79 0.61
CA ASP A 4 -3.55 13.58 0.87
C ASP A 4 -3.30 12.07 1.02
N GLY A 5 -2.16 11.59 0.51
CA GLY A 5 -1.83 10.17 0.43
C GLY A 5 -2.08 9.42 1.74
N VAL A 6 -2.44 8.14 1.66
CA VAL A 6 -2.82 7.31 2.81
C VAL A 6 -1.72 7.29 3.89
N ASN A 7 -0.46 7.48 3.49
CA ASN A 7 0.70 7.60 4.38
C ASN A 7 0.76 8.91 5.20
N MET A 8 -0.08 9.91 4.90
CA MET A 8 -0.12 11.20 5.58
C MET A 8 -1.31 11.34 6.54
N ILE A 9 -2.09 10.28 6.75
CA ILE A 9 -3.20 10.29 7.70
C ILE A 9 -2.65 10.49 9.11
N GLN A 10 -2.85 11.68 9.67
CA GLN A 10 -2.30 12.06 10.99
C GLN A 10 -3.17 11.58 12.15
N SER A 11 -4.48 11.45 11.92
CA SER A 11 -5.41 10.91 12.90
C SER A 11 -6.62 10.27 12.22
N VAL A 12 -7.13 9.21 12.84
CA VAL A 12 -8.43 8.61 12.56
C VAL A 12 -9.16 8.59 13.88
N GLU A 13 -10.23 9.36 13.98
CA GLU A 13 -11.10 9.40 15.15
C GLU A 13 -12.42 8.68 14.84
N LEU A 14 -12.78 7.71 15.66
CA LEU A 14 -14.14 7.17 15.71
C LEU A 14 -14.95 8.02 16.69
N VAL A 15 -16.06 8.58 16.23
CA VAL A 15 -17.02 9.30 17.08
C VAL A 15 -18.23 8.39 17.27
N ASP A 16 -18.51 8.03 18.52
CA ASP A 16 -19.75 7.36 18.89
C ASP A 16 -20.90 8.38 18.88
N GLY A 17 -21.93 8.11 18.08
CA GLY A 17 -23.06 9.02 17.88
C GLY A 17 -24.06 9.05 19.05
N GLU A 18 -24.02 8.08 19.97
CA GLU A 18 -24.94 8.01 21.12
C GLU A 18 -24.31 8.63 22.38
N THR A 19 -23.00 8.47 22.56
CA THR A 19 -22.28 8.93 23.76
C THR A 19 -21.43 10.18 23.52
N GLU A 20 -21.29 10.61 22.25
CA GLU A 20 -20.36 11.66 21.79
C GLU A 20 -18.87 11.36 22.11
N GLU A 21 -18.55 10.13 22.49
CA GLU A 21 -17.18 9.73 22.82
C GLU A 21 -16.30 9.63 21.58
N ARG A 22 -15.04 10.05 21.72
CA ARG A 22 -14.04 10.07 20.65
C ARG A 22 -12.93 9.09 20.94
N TYR A 23 -12.69 8.18 20.01
CA TYR A 23 -11.64 7.18 20.09
C TYR A 23 -10.60 7.44 19.00
N GLN A 24 -9.37 7.77 19.40
CA GLN A 24 -8.24 7.85 18.48
C GLN A 24 -7.80 6.43 18.10
N LEU A 25 -8.07 6.05 16.85
CA LEU A 25 -7.76 4.71 16.33
C LEU A 25 -6.41 4.66 15.60
N ALA A 26 -5.91 5.80 15.11
CA ALA A 26 -4.64 5.84 14.39
C ALA A 26 -3.48 6.23 15.32
N GLU A 27 -2.38 5.48 15.22
CA GLU A 27 -1.10 5.93 15.74
C GLU A 27 -0.54 7.05 14.87
N LYS A 28 0.07 8.05 15.50
CA LYS A 28 0.67 9.18 14.80
C LYS A 28 1.78 8.67 13.90
N ALA A 29 1.66 8.91 12.59
CA ALA A 29 2.70 8.59 11.62
C ALA A 29 4.07 9.09 12.15
N SER A 30 5.03 8.18 12.23
CA SER A 30 6.41 8.56 12.53
C SER A 30 6.87 9.56 11.45
N GLY A 31 7.76 10.50 11.78
CA GLY A 31 8.21 11.51 10.81
C GLY A 31 8.89 10.94 9.55
N HIS A 32 9.03 9.61 9.47
CA HIS A 32 9.58 8.86 8.35
C HIS A 32 8.49 7.99 7.72
N PHE A 33 7.92 8.47 6.61
CA PHE A 33 6.83 7.83 5.86
C PHE A 33 7.13 6.42 5.31
N MET A 34 8.37 5.93 5.42
CA MET A 34 8.82 4.64 4.89
C MET A 34 9.33 3.68 5.97
N ASP A 35 9.26 4.05 7.26
CA ASP A 35 9.84 3.21 8.34
C ASP A 35 9.19 1.81 8.36
N ASP A 36 7.87 1.75 8.20
CA ASP A 36 7.11 0.49 8.20
C ASP A 36 7.52 -0.43 7.04
N GLU A 37 7.64 0.13 5.83
CA GLU A 37 8.07 -0.61 4.63
C GLU A 37 9.49 -1.15 4.78
N VAL A 38 10.41 -0.32 5.29
CA VAL A 38 11.81 -0.70 5.50
C VAL A 38 11.92 -1.86 6.49
N ARG A 39 11.18 -1.80 7.61
CA ARG A 39 11.14 -2.89 8.59
C ARG A 39 10.53 -4.16 8.01
N ALA A 40 9.43 -4.03 7.27
CA ALA A 40 8.76 -5.16 6.64
C ALA A 40 9.67 -5.87 5.64
N PHE A 41 10.36 -5.12 4.77
CA PHE A 41 11.32 -5.70 3.82
C PHE A 41 12.55 -6.28 4.50
N ALA A 42 13.12 -5.59 5.50
CA ALA A 42 14.26 -6.11 6.24
C ALA A 42 13.92 -7.44 6.95
N ARG A 43 12.72 -7.57 7.52
CA ARG A 43 12.25 -8.82 8.11
C ARG A 43 12.23 -9.95 7.08
N VAL A 44 11.64 -9.69 5.91
CA VAL A 44 11.52 -10.72 4.87
C VAL A 44 12.87 -11.15 4.30
N LEU A 45 13.79 -10.21 4.12
CA LEU A 45 15.12 -10.49 3.56
C LEU A 45 16.06 -11.21 4.53
N ASN A 46 15.95 -10.92 5.83
CA ASN A 46 16.85 -11.48 6.83
C ASN A 46 16.43 -12.87 7.32
N ASP A 47 15.18 -13.28 7.11
CA ASP A 47 14.66 -14.58 7.53
C ASP A 47 13.83 -15.27 6.43
N PRO A 48 14.45 -15.61 5.29
CA PRO A 48 13.74 -16.06 4.08
C PRO A 48 13.17 -17.49 4.17
N GLU A 49 13.60 -18.30 5.14
CA GLU A 49 13.12 -19.67 5.34
C GLU A 49 11.91 -19.74 6.28
N ASN A 50 11.57 -18.62 6.93
CA ASN A 50 10.43 -18.54 7.82
C ASN A 50 9.10 -18.60 7.03
N PRO A 51 8.19 -19.53 7.37
CA PRO A 51 6.91 -19.68 6.67
C PRO A 51 6.10 -18.39 6.55
N ASP A 52 6.06 -17.57 7.61
CA ASP A 52 5.28 -16.31 7.62
C ASP A 52 5.87 -15.29 6.64
N THR A 53 7.20 -15.26 6.56
CA THR A 53 7.96 -14.41 5.65
C THR A 53 7.74 -14.81 4.19
N ILE A 54 7.70 -16.12 3.92
CA ILE A 54 7.43 -16.67 2.59
C ILE A 54 6.00 -16.30 2.15
N GLU A 55 5.02 -16.51 3.03
CA GLU A 55 3.63 -16.15 2.76
C GLU A 55 3.49 -14.65 2.46
N ASP A 56 4.11 -13.80 3.28
CA ASP A 56 4.09 -12.35 3.08
C ASP A 56 4.70 -11.95 1.73
N TYR A 57 5.85 -12.52 1.37
CA TYR A 57 6.50 -12.26 0.09
C TYR A 57 5.63 -12.66 -1.11
N GLU A 58 5.04 -13.86 -1.08
CA GLU A 58 4.17 -14.34 -2.14
C GLU A 58 2.91 -13.47 -2.27
N ARG A 59 2.30 -13.12 -1.13
CA ARG A 59 1.12 -12.26 -1.07
C ARG A 59 1.41 -10.87 -1.63
N TRP A 60 2.51 -10.23 -1.21
CA TRP A 60 2.89 -8.90 -1.71
C TRP A 60 3.21 -8.92 -3.21
N THR A 61 3.85 -10.00 -3.69
CA THR A 61 4.10 -10.20 -5.11
C THR A 61 2.80 -10.30 -5.89
N GLN A 62 1.82 -11.06 -5.39
CA GLN A 62 0.53 -11.22 -6.04
C GLN A 62 -0.25 -9.90 -6.07
N ILE A 63 -0.33 -9.19 -4.95
CA ILE A 63 -0.98 -7.86 -4.87
C ILE A 63 -0.33 -6.88 -5.85
N SER A 64 1.00 -6.87 -5.93
CA SER A 64 1.73 -5.98 -6.85
C SER A 64 1.38 -6.26 -8.31
N ARG A 65 1.26 -7.54 -8.70
CA ARG A 65 0.83 -7.92 -10.05
C ARG A 65 -0.60 -7.48 -10.33
N ASP A 66 -1.51 -7.64 -9.37
CA ASP A 66 -2.91 -7.28 -9.55
C ASP A 66 -3.09 -5.77 -9.66
N VAL A 67 -2.42 -4.99 -8.81
CA VAL A 67 -2.37 -3.53 -8.92
C VAL A 67 -1.83 -3.11 -10.29
N ASN A 68 -0.73 -3.71 -10.74
CA ASN A 68 -0.14 -3.39 -12.03
C ASN A 68 -1.10 -3.66 -13.19
N ARG A 69 -1.76 -4.83 -13.21
CA ARG A 69 -2.76 -5.19 -14.23
C ARG A 69 -3.96 -4.24 -14.21
N THR A 70 -4.47 -3.89 -13.04
CA THR A 70 -5.57 -2.94 -12.91
C THR A 70 -5.17 -1.57 -13.45
N MET A 71 -3.98 -1.08 -13.08
CA MET A 71 -3.47 0.21 -13.56
C MET A 71 -3.24 0.21 -15.06
N GLU A 72 -2.69 -0.86 -15.62
CA GLU A 72 -2.52 -1.03 -17.07
C GLU A 72 -3.86 -0.98 -17.81
N ALA A 73 -4.86 -1.73 -17.33
CA ALA A 73 -6.20 -1.74 -17.93
C ALA A 73 -6.86 -0.35 -17.90
N LEU A 74 -6.76 0.36 -16.77
CA LEU A 74 -7.27 1.73 -16.64
C LEU A 74 -6.55 2.69 -17.59
N ARG A 75 -5.23 2.58 -17.67
CA ARG A 75 -4.38 3.41 -18.51
C ARG A 75 -4.68 3.21 -20.00
N LYS A 76 -4.79 1.95 -20.45
CA LYS A 76 -5.18 1.60 -21.83
C LYS A 76 -6.58 2.11 -22.17
N LYS A 77 -7.55 1.98 -21.24
CA LYS A 77 -8.91 2.53 -21.40
C LYS A 77 -8.92 4.05 -21.55
N ALA A 78 -8.00 4.75 -20.87
CA ALA A 78 -7.82 6.19 -20.98
C ALA A 78 -7.01 6.64 -22.20
N GLY A 79 -6.53 5.70 -23.04
CA GLY A 79 -5.72 6.00 -24.23
C GLY A 79 -4.27 6.39 -23.93
N ILE A 80 -3.79 6.16 -22.71
CA ILE A 80 -2.39 6.42 -22.32
C ILE A 80 -1.58 5.17 -22.70
N VAL A 81 -0.63 5.29 -23.62
CA VAL A 81 0.21 4.18 -24.09
C VAL A 81 1.68 4.49 -23.79
N TYR A 82 2.41 3.52 -23.27
CA TYR A 82 3.84 3.63 -23.04
C TYR A 82 4.61 2.89 -24.13
N PRO A 83 5.82 3.34 -24.49
CA PRO A 83 6.65 2.61 -25.46
C PRO A 83 6.88 1.15 -25.08
N ALA A 84 6.94 0.83 -23.79
CA ALA A 84 7.11 -0.54 -23.28
C ALA A 84 5.91 -1.46 -23.54
N ASP A 85 4.74 -0.94 -23.94
CA ASP A 85 3.57 -1.75 -24.32
C ASP A 85 3.51 -2.02 -25.83
N LEU A 86 4.35 -1.33 -26.60
CA LEU A 86 4.47 -1.58 -28.03
C LEU A 86 5.37 -2.81 -28.14
N ASP A 87 4.75 -3.96 -28.40
CA ASP A 87 5.48 -5.18 -28.75
C ASP A 87 6.53 -4.79 -29.80
N GLU A 88 7.82 -4.98 -29.50
CA GLU A 88 8.88 -4.84 -30.50
C GLU A 88 8.52 -5.75 -31.68
N ALA A 89 8.21 -5.14 -32.82
CA ALA A 89 7.89 -5.83 -34.07
C ALA A 89 9.15 -6.35 -34.78
#